data_AF-A0A1L5L2M7-F1
#
_entry.id   AF-A0A1L5L2M7-F1
#
_cell.length_a   1.000
_cell.length_b   1.000
_cell.length_c   1.000
_cell.angle_alpha   90.00
_cell.angle_beta   90.00
_cell.angle_gamma   90.00
#
_symmetry.space_group_name_H-M   'P 1'
#
loop_
_entity.id
_entity.type
_entity.pdbx_description
1 polymer ?
#
loop_
_entity_poly.entity_id
_entity_poly.type
_entity_poly.pdbx_seq_one_letter_code
_entity_poly.pdbx_strand_id
1 'polypeptide(L)'
;MNDAKKPTITMPDLKRDREDESNALYVMRLVQQPVLPQDAYSPNEVARLLNISKKRVYDYASSPRHPLPLRKWPNGARGSFVLRDELIEWLRDFTVLPEEYYPES
;
A
#
# COMPACT_ATOMS: atom_id res chain seq x y z
N MET A 1 -46.58 0.34 33.55
CA MET A 1 -45.56 -0.45 32.84
C MET A 1 -45.41 0.19 31.46
N ASN A 2 -44.24 0.72 31.14
CA ASN A 2 -44.03 1.57 29.95
C ASN A 2 -43.67 0.72 28.73
N ASP A 3 -44.48 0.79 27.68
CA ASP A 3 -44.19 0.20 26.36
C ASP A 3 -43.35 1.17 25.51
N ALA A 4 -42.06 0.87 25.34
CA ALA A 4 -41.16 1.62 24.49
C ALA A 4 -41.35 1.25 23.01
N LYS A 5 -41.92 2.16 22.21
CA LYS A 5 -41.98 2.08 20.74
C LYS A 5 -40.56 2.13 20.15
N LYS A 6 -40.16 1.10 19.40
CA LYS A 6 -38.91 1.10 18.61
C LYS A 6 -39.05 2.05 17.40
N PRO A 7 -38.08 2.93 17.12
CA PRO A 7 -38.14 3.78 15.94
C PRO A 7 -37.78 2.97 14.68
N THR A 8 -38.75 2.84 13.77
CA THR A 8 -38.52 2.34 12.41
C THR A 8 -37.77 3.41 11.63
N ILE A 9 -36.53 3.12 11.24
CA ILE A 9 -35.73 3.96 10.36
C ILE A 9 -36.18 3.70 8.93
N THR A 10 -36.96 4.59 8.35
CA THR A 10 -37.28 4.56 6.92
C THR A 10 -36.07 5.06 6.13
N MET A 11 -35.40 4.19 5.40
CA MET A 11 -34.31 4.59 4.49
C MET A 11 -34.90 5.34 3.28
N PRO A 12 -34.41 6.54 2.92
CA PRO A 12 -34.83 7.22 1.72
C PRO A 12 -34.31 6.48 0.47
N ASP A 13 -35.17 6.41 -0.54
CA ASP A 13 -34.93 5.75 -1.82
C ASP A 13 -33.72 6.37 -2.54
N LEU A 14 -32.62 5.62 -2.57
CA LEU A 14 -31.34 6.05 -3.11
C LEU A 14 -31.41 5.91 -4.64
N LYS A 15 -31.85 6.97 -5.31
CA LYS A 15 -31.69 7.07 -6.76
C LYS A 15 -30.19 6.96 -7.10
N ARG A 16 -29.86 5.83 -7.73
CA ARG A 16 -28.67 5.54 -8.55
C ARG A 16 -28.32 6.77 -9.38
N ASP A 17 -27.20 7.42 -9.06
CA ASP A 17 -26.44 8.35 -9.93
C ASP A 17 -25.17 8.88 -9.20
N ARG A 18 -24.98 8.59 -7.89
CA ARG A 18 -23.81 9.04 -7.08
C ARG A 18 -22.79 7.95 -6.69
N GLU A 19 -22.90 6.74 -7.24
CA GLU A 19 -22.03 5.63 -6.83
C GLU A 19 -20.61 5.74 -7.43
N ASP A 20 -20.47 6.30 -8.63
CA ASP A 20 -19.17 6.38 -9.31
C ASP A 20 -18.22 7.42 -8.71
N GLU A 21 -18.71 8.59 -8.33
CA GLU A 21 -17.88 9.62 -7.65
C GLU A 21 -17.47 9.18 -6.24
N SER A 22 -18.38 8.52 -5.52
CA SER A 22 -18.10 8.00 -4.17
C SER A 22 -17.05 6.89 -4.20
N ASN A 23 -17.12 6.02 -5.20
CA ASN A 23 -16.10 5.00 -5.44
C ASN A 23 -14.77 5.61 -5.88
N ALA A 24 -14.78 6.59 -6.78
CA ALA A 24 -13.56 7.29 -7.19
C ALA A 24 -12.89 8.01 -6.01
N LEU A 25 -13.65 8.67 -5.15
CA LEU A 25 -13.14 9.31 -3.92
C LEU A 25 -12.64 8.29 -2.90
N TYR A 26 -13.32 7.15 -2.75
CA TYR A 26 -12.90 6.06 -1.88
C TYR A 26 -11.60 5.41 -2.38
N VAL A 27 -11.50 5.16 -3.69
CA VAL A 27 -10.29 4.66 -4.36
C VAL A 27 -9.17 5.68 -4.25
N MET A 28 -9.41 6.96 -4.51
CA MET A 28 -8.41 8.03 -4.33
C MET A 28 -7.92 8.10 -2.88
N ARG A 29 -8.82 8.01 -1.89
CA ARG A 29 -8.45 8.02 -0.46
C ARG A 29 -7.57 6.83 -0.09
N LEU A 30 -7.83 5.63 -0.62
CA LEU A 30 -6.99 4.44 -0.43
C LEU A 30 -5.65 4.51 -1.17
N VAL A 31 -5.62 5.17 -2.32
CA VAL A 31 -4.41 5.39 -3.14
C VAL A 31 -3.51 6.47 -2.52
N GLN A 32 -4.09 7.45 -1.81
CA GLN A 32 -3.39 8.59 -1.21
C GLN A 32 -3.06 8.44 0.28
N GLN A 33 -3.42 7.34 0.96
CA GLN A 33 -2.98 7.16 2.34
C GLN A 33 -1.44 7.07 2.37
N PRO A 34 -0.76 7.99 3.05
CA PRO A 34 0.69 7.90 3.21
C PRO A 34 1.02 6.58 3.91
N VAL A 35 2.03 5.88 3.41
CA VAL A 35 2.55 4.70 4.09
C VAL A 35 3.31 5.17 5.33
N LEU A 36 2.82 4.81 6.51
CA LEU A 36 3.43 5.21 7.76
C LEU A 36 4.75 4.46 7.98
N PRO A 37 5.76 5.08 8.64
CA PRO A 37 6.96 4.38 9.05
C PRO A 37 6.62 3.22 10.00
N GLN A 38 6.98 2.00 9.61
CA GLN A 38 6.73 0.76 10.36
C GLN A 38 7.80 -0.28 10.03
N ASP A 39 7.91 -1.34 10.83
CA ASP A 39 8.99 -2.32 10.70
C ASP A 39 8.78 -3.32 9.55
N ALA A 40 7.54 -3.49 9.10
CA ALA A 40 7.19 -4.41 8.03
C ALA A 40 6.15 -3.80 7.08
N TYR A 41 6.35 -3.97 5.77
CA TYR A 41 5.45 -3.47 4.73
C TYR A 41 4.86 -4.61 3.92
N SER A 42 3.58 -4.49 3.57
CA SER A 42 2.92 -5.34 2.57
C SER A 42 3.38 -4.99 1.15
N PRO A 43 3.16 -5.86 0.14
CA PRO A 43 3.58 -5.59 -1.24
C PRO A 43 2.90 -4.37 -1.84
N ASN A 44 1.67 -4.08 -1.40
CA ASN A 44 0.95 -2.88 -1.82
C ASN A 44 1.58 -1.61 -1.24
N GLU A 45 2.05 -1.65 0.00
CA GLU A 45 2.76 -0.53 0.64
C GLU A 45 4.12 -0.31 -0.01
N VAL A 46 4.87 -1.38 -0.29
CA VAL A 46 6.15 -1.28 -1.03
C VAL A 46 5.93 -0.67 -2.41
N ALA A 47 4.88 -1.11 -3.12
CA ALA A 47 4.52 -0.52 -4.41
C ALA A 47 4.27 1.00 -4.31
N ARG A 48 3.56 1.45 -3.25
CA ARG A 48 3.33 2.88 -2.99
C ARG A 48 4.61 3.62 -2.61
N LEU A 49 5.43 3.06 -1.72
CA LEU A 49 6.69 3.66 -1.27
C LEU A 49 7.65 3.90 -2.43
N LEU A 50 7.75 2.93 -3.35
CA LEU A 50 8.63 3.00 -4.51
C LEU A 50 7.96 3.67 -5.72
N ASN A 51 6.70 4.08 -5.60
CA ASN A 51 5.87 4.61 -6.69
C ASN A 51 5.90 3.72 -7.96
N ILE A 52 5.72 2.41 -7.78
CA ILE A 52 5.67 1.41 -8.85
C ILE A 52 4.37 0.59 -8.79
N SER A 53 4.07 -0.15 -9.84
CA SER A 53 2.95 -1.10 -9.80
C SER A 53 3.25 -2.30 -8.91
N LYS A 54 2.21 -2.87 -8.28
CA LYS A 54 2.34 -4.11 -7.49
C LYS A 54 2.96 -5.25 -8.30
N LYS A 55 2.69 -5.32 -9.60
CA LYS A 55 3.30 -6.31 -10.50
C LYS A 55 4.83 -6.19 -10.49
N ARG A 56 5.37 -4.98 -10.61
CA ARG A 56 6.81 -4.74 -10.56
C ARG A 56 7.45 -5.16 -9.24
N VAL A 57 6.73 -5.08 -8.12
CA VAL A 57 7.23 -5.59 -6.83
C VAL A 57 7.53 -7.10 -6.92
N TYR A 58 6.62 -7.88 -7.51
CA TYR A 58 6.84 -9.33 -7.69
C TYR A 58 7.89 -9.64 -8.76
N ASP A 59 7.97 -8.82 -9.81
CA ASP A 59 9.02 -8.94 -10.83
C ASP A 59 10.41 -8.73 -10.20
N TYR A 60 10.57 -7.69 -9.34
CA TYR A 60 11.80 -7.46 -8.60
C TYR A 60 12.11 -8.56 -7.58
N ALA A 61 11.09 -9.10 -6.89
CA ALA A 61 11.27 -10.22 -5.97
C ALA A 61 11.73 -11.50 -6.68
N SER A 62 11.45 -11.63 -7.99
CA SER A 62 11.85 -12.78 -8.82
C SER A 62 13.18 -12.55 -9.56
N SER A 63 13.84 -11.42 -9.34
CA SER A 63 15.10 -11.07 -10.02
C SER A 63 16.25 -11.96 -9.55
N PRO A 64 17.04 -12.53 -10.47
CA PRO A 64 18.15 -13.43 -10.12
C PRO A 64 19.38 -12.71 -9.56
N ARG A 65 19.51 -11.39 -9.75
CA ARG A 65 20.72 -10.63 -9.38
C ARG A 65 20.59 -9.97 -8.01
N HIS A 66 19.51 -9.20 -7.83
CA HIS A 66 19.22 -8.48 -6.59
C HIS A 66 17.71 -8.59 -6.32
N PRO A 67 17.23 -9.73 -5.81
CA PRO A 67 15.81 -9.92 -5.55
C PRO A 67 15.34 -8.97 -4.44
N LEU A 68 14.21 -8.30 -4.65
CA LEU A 68 13.53 -7.56 -3.59
C LEU A 68 13.20 -8.53 -2.44
N PRO A 69 13.49 -8.20 -1.16
CA PRO A 69 13.41 -9.13 -0.03
C PRO A 69 11.97 -9.43 0.40
N LEU A 70 11.21 -10.05 -0.49
CA LEU A 70 9.81 -10.40 -0.29
C LEU A 70 9.68 -11.73 0.46
N ARG A 71 9.40 -11.64 1.76
CA ARG A 71 9.23 -12.80 2.64
C ARG A 71 7.83 -13.39 2.51
N LYS A 72 7.75 -14.72 2.66
CA LYS A 72 6.50 -15.48 2.71
C LYS A 72 6.43 -16.24 4.03
N TRP A 73 5.21 -16.52 4.48
CA TRP A 73 5.02 -17.34 5.68
C TRP A 73 5.49 -18.79 5.43
N PRO A 74 6.18 -19.42 6.39
CA PRO A 74 6.71 -20.78 6.23
C PRO A 74 5.62 -21.82 5.95
N ASN A 75 4.40 -21.59 6.45
CA ASN A 75 3.29 -22.55 6.36
C ASN A 75 2.38 -22.32 5.14
N GLY A 76 2.85 -21.60 4.12
CA GLY A 76 2.04 -21.28 2.94
C GLY A 76 0.83 -20.38 3.22
N ALA A 77 0.77 -19.75 4.40
CA ALA A 77 -0.26 -18.78 4.72
C ALA A 77 -0.24 -17.65 3.69
N ARG A 78 -1.43 -17.27 3.21
CA ARG A 78 -1.56 -16.24 2.18
C ARG A 78 -1.02 -14.91 2.69
N GLY A 79 -0.14 -14.31 1.89
CA GLY A 79 0.46 -13.03 2.20
C GLY A 79 1.97 -13.07 2.06
N SER A 80 2.54 -11.89 1.93
CA SER A 80 3.97 -11.65 1.88
C SER A 80 4.22 -10.30 2.49
N PHE A 81 5.42 -10.09 3.01
CA PHE A 81 5.82 -8.81 3.59
C PHE A 81 7.30 -8.58 3.36
N VAL A 82 7.73 -7.35 3.58
CA VAL A 82 9.12 -6.93 3.47
C VAL A 82 9.48 -6.23 4.76
N LEU A 83 10.62 -6.58 5.37
CA LEU A 83 11.13 -5.85 6.52
C LEU A 83 11.73 -4.52 6.07
N ARG A 84 11.51 -3.46 6.88
CA ARG A 84 12.00 -2.12 6.58
C ARG A 84 13.51 -2.10 6.37
N ASP A 85 14.27 -2.73 7.25
CA ASP A 85 15.73 -2.70 7.20
C ASP A 85 16.26 -3.39 5.95
N GLU A 86 15.69 -4.55 5.60
CA GLU A 86 16.03 -5.28 4.36
C GLU A 86 15.67 -4.46 3.11
N LEU A 87 14.53 -3.75 3.13
CA LEU A 87 14.15 -2.88 2.02
C LEU A 87 15.14 -1.71 1.86
N ILE A 88 15.58 -1.11 2.96
CA ILE A 88 16.56 -0.02 2.95
C ILE A 88 17.91 -0.52 2.43
N GLU A 89 18.38 -1.67 2.90
CA GLU A 89 19.61 -2.30 2.43
C GLU A 89 19.54 -2.61 0.93
N TRP A 90 18.45 -3.24 0.49
CA TRP A 90 18.22 -3.51 -0.93
C TRP A 90 18.21 -2.24 -1.77
N LEU A 91 17.58 -1.15 -1.30
CA LEU A 91 17.56 0.12 -2.02
C LEU A 91 18.94 0.76 -2.16
N ARG A 92 19.82 0.62 -1.16
CA ARG A 92 21.20 1.13 -1.24
C ARG A 92 21.98 0.47 -2.35
N ASP A 93 21.80 -0.83 -2.54
CA ASP A 93 22.49 -1.59 -3.59
C ASP A 93 21.83 -1.42 -4.97
N PHE A 94 20.51 -1.19 -4.99
CA PHE A 94 19.71 -1.13 -6.22
C PHE A 94 19.62 0.28 -6.83
N THR A 95 19.93 1.31 -6.06
CA THR A 95 19.88 2.71 -6.52
C THR A 95 21.28 3.32 -6.57
N VAL A 96 21.47 4.28 -7.47
CA VAL A 96 22.66 5.13 -7.50
C VAL A 96 22.30 6.50 -6.95
N LEU A 97 23.16 7.06 -6.11
CA LEU A 97 23.02 8.45 -5.71
C LEU A 97 23.25 9.33 -6.95
N PRO A 98 22.43 10.36 -7.19
CA PRO A 98 22.77 11.40 -8.14
C PRO A 98 24.13 11.99 -7.76
N GLU A 99 24.98 12.28 -8.75
CA GLU A 99 26.20 13.06 -8.55
C GLU A 99 25.85 14.34 -7.75
N GLU A 100 26.65 14.70 -6.75
CA GLU A 100 26.40 15.87 -5.91
C GLU A 100 26.33 17.14 -6.78
N TYR A 101 25.11 17.61 -7.08
CA TYR A 101 24.90 18.95 -7.63
C TYR A 101 24.94 19.95 -6.47
N TYR A 102 26.09 20.07 -5.82
CA TYR A 102 26.40 21.23 -5.00
C TYR A 102 27.50 21.99 -5.72
N PRO A 103 27.24 23.19 -6.28
CA PRO A 103 28.34 24.07 -6.63
C PRO A 103 29.09 24.38 -5.34
N GLU A 104 30.37 24.00 -5.28
CA GLU A 104 31.24 24.38 -4.17
C GLU A 104 31.09 25.88 -3.91
N SER A 105 30.75 26.22 -2.66
CA SER A 105 30.57 27.60 -2.20
C SER A 105 31.89 28.21 -1.77
#